data_AF-A0A821KPY4-F1
#
_entry.id   AF-A0A821KPY4-F1
#
_cell.length_a   1.000
_cell.length_b   1.000
_cell.length_c   1.000
_cell.angle_alpha   90.00
_cell.angle_beta   90.00
_cell.angle_gamma   90.00
#
_symmetry.space_group_name_H-M   'P 1'
#
loop_
_entity.id
_entity.type
_entity.pdbx_description
1 polymer ?
#
loop_
_entity_poly.entity_id
_entity_poly.type
_entity_poly.pdbx_seq_one_letter_code
_entity_poly.pdbx_strand_id
1 'polypeptide(L)'
;MDLIRRIIPNAHHGYTKTHQPLYIEKTGQMHVNEMLNGYTTEELMQCRIYWLEFNCQRARERSRQLGKHVETFAMIHDLKGMKMKTRKLIPFFKQCLYIDDNYYAERLGHLFIINPPKIFPALWNLLKHVIDPVTKSKVIVIK
;
A
#
# COMPACT_ATOMS: atom_id res chain seq x y z
N MET A 1 10.59 -3.30 12.00
CA MET A 1 10.02 -4.40 11.19
C MET A 1 8.87 -5.13 11.89
N ASP A 2 8.92 -5.34 13.20
CA ASP A 2 7.91 -6.16 13.91
C ASP A 2 6.53 -5.51 14.01
N LEU A 3 6.45 -4.19 14.17
CA LEU A 3 5.19 -3.46 14.31
C LEU A 3 4.27 -3.61 13.09
N ILE A 4 4.80 -3.39 11.88
CA ILE A 4 4.03 -3.46 10.63
C ILE A 4 3.53 -4.89 10.38
N ARG A 5 4.36 -5.91 10.66
CA ARG A 5 3.97 -7.32 10.52
C ARG A 5 2.91 -7.75 11.53
N ARG A 6 2.84 -7.11 12.69
CA ARG A 6 1.78 -7.33 13.70
C ARG A 6 0.45 -6.71 13.24
N ILE A 7 0.50 -5.53 12.66
CA ILE A 7 -0.69 -4.77 12.24
C ILE A 7 -1.32 -5.36 10.97
N ILE A 8 -0.49 -5.65 9.96
CA ILE A 8 -0.94 -6.19 8.67
C ILE A 8 0.03 -7.26 8.20
N PRO A 9 -0.44 -8.49 7.93
CA PRO A 9 0.42 -9.49 7.31
C PRO A 9 0.90 -9.02 5.95
N ASN A 10 2.22 -8.97 5.76
CA ASN A 10 2.84 -8.43 4.56
C ASN A 10 4.17 -9.13 4.23
N ALA A 11 4.61 -9.00 2.98
CA ALA A 11 5.89 -9.50 2.52
C ALA A 11 6.41 -8.73 1.31
N HIS A 12 7.73 -8.61 1.20
CA HIS A 12 8.39 -8.30 -0.07
C HIS A 12 8.71 -9.61 -0.80
N HIS A 13 8.36 -9.70 -2.08
CA HIS A 13 8.52 -10.95 -2.82
C HIS A 13 8.94 -10.71 -4.27
N GLY A 14 10.24 -10.79 -4.52
CA GLY A 14 10.79 -10.69 -5.87
C GLY A 14 10.57 -9.34 -6.55
N TYR A 15 10.41 -9.38 -7.87
CA TYR A 15 10.30 -8.23 -8.76
C TYR A 15 9.25 -8.48 -9.83
N THR A 16 8.64 -7.43 -10.35
CA THR A 16 7.76 -7.51 -11.52
C THR A 16 8.56 -7.82 -12.80
N LYS A 17 7.85 -8.07 -13.91
CA LYS A 17 8.48 -8.21 -15.24
C LYS A 17 9.27 -6.96 -15.68
N THR A 18 8.86 -5.78 -15.20
CA THR A 18 9.56 -4.50 -15.42
C THR A 18 10.58 -4.19 -14.32
N HIS A 19 10.92 -5.19 -13.50
CA HIS A 19 11.92 -5.14 -12.43
C HIS A 19 11.60 -4.21 -11.25
N GLN A 20 10.35 -3.76 -11.11
CA GLN A 20 9.92 -3.04 -9.91
C GLN A 20 9.94 -4.00 -8.71
N PRO A 21 10.49 -3.63 -7.55
CA PRO A 21 10.34 -4.41 -6.33
C PRO A 21 8.85 -4.62 -6.01
N LEU A 22 8.49 -5.86 -5.67
CA LEU A 22 7.11 -6.22 -5.37
C LEU A 22 6.90 -6.32 -3.85
N TYR A 23 5.87 -5.62 -3.39
CA TYR A 23 5.34 -5.74 -2.04
C TYR A 23 3.91 -6.27 -2.05
N ILE A 24 3.61 -7.13 -1.08
CA ILE A 24 2.34 -7.80 -0.94
C ILE A 24 1.83 -7.53 0.47
N GLU A 25 0.60 -7.06 0.55
CA GLU A 25 -0.10 -6.76 1.79
C GLU A 25 -1.45 -7.49 1.83
N LYS A 26 -1.72 -8.23 2.91
CA LYS A 26 -3.03 -8.83 3.17
C LYS A 26 -3.94 -7.85 3.90
N THR A 27 -4.30 -6.77 3.22
CA THR A 27 -5.16 -5.70 3.76
C THR A 27 -6.50 -6.22 4.30
N GLY A 28 -7.06 -7.27 3.69
CA GLY A 28 -8.28 -7.92 4.17
C GLY A 28 -8.14 -8.59 5.54
N GLN A 29 -6.92 -8.90 5.97
CA GLN A 29 -6.60 -9.57 7.23
C GLN A 29 -5.97 -8.64 8.26
N MET A 30 -6.03 -7.33 8.03
CA MET A 30 -5.53 -6.31 8.95
C MET A 30 -6.16 -6.40 10.34
N HIS A 31 -5.34 -6.24 11.38
CA HIS A 31 -5.78 -6.22 12.78
C HIS A 31 -6.36 -4.85 13.15
N VAL A 32 -7.57 -4.55 12.64
CA VAL A 32 -8.22 -3.23 12.78
C VAL A 32 -8.31 -2.72 14.22
N ASN A 33 -8.63 -3.59 15.19
CA ASN A 33 -8.77 -3.18 16.58
C ASN A 33 -7.41 -2.83 17.21
N GLU A 34 -6.38 -3.57 16.85
CA GLU A 34 -5.01 -3.32 17.30
C GLU A 34 -4.50 -1.99 16.73
N MET A 35 -4.79 -1.70 15.45
CA MET A 35 -4.48 -0.39 14.87
C MET A 35 -5.19 0.77 15.56
N LEU A 36 -6.50 0.64 15.82
CA LEU A 36 -7.29 1.75 16.36
C LEU A 36 -7.01 2.02 17.84
N ASN A 37 -6.66 0.99 18.61
CA ASN A 37 -6.56 1.09 20.07
C ASN A 37 -5.13 0.94 20.59
N GLY A 38 -4.23 0.36 19.80
CA GLY A 38 -2.88 0.02 20.22
C GLY A 38 -1.82 1.02 19.80
N TYR A 39 -2.13 1.90 18.83
CA TYR A 39 -1.15 2.82 18.24
C TYR A 39 -1.74 4.20 18.01
N THR A 40 -0.89 5.19 18.15
CA THR A 40 -1.16 6.57 17.77
C THR A 40 -1.09 6.73 16.25
N THR A 41 -1.77 7.76 15.74
CA THR A 41 -1.67 8.14 14.33
C THR A 41 -0.22 8.37 13.90
N GLU A 42 0.58 9.01 14.74
CA GLU A 42 1.98 9.33 14.43
C GLU A 42 2.84 8.06 14.27
N GLU A 43 2.70 7.08 15.16
CA GLU A 43 3.40 5.79 15.04
C GLU A 43 3.03 5.06 13.75
N LEU A 44 1.75 5.09 13.38
CA LEU A 44 1.30 4.47 12.13
C LEU A 44 1.80 5.23 10.89
N MET A 45 1.90 6.56 10.94
CA MET A 45 2.49 7.37 9.87
C MET A 45 4.00 7.13 9.74
N GLN A 46 4.74 7.05 10.85
CA GLN A 46 6.16 6.69 10.84
C GLN A 46 6.37 5.29 10.25
N CYS A 47 5.48 4.34 10.56
CA CYS A 47 5.47 3.02 9.92
C CYS A 47 5.28 3.11 8.39
N ARG A 48 4.36 3.96 7.92
CA ARG A 48 4.15 4.18 6.49
C ARG A 48 5.39 4.76 5.80
N ILE A 49 5.99 5.80 6.39
CA ILE A 49 7.20 6.45 5.89
C ILE A 49 8.36 5.45 5.82
N TYR A 50 8.58 4.68 6.89
CA TYR A 50 9.60 3.64 6.91
C TYR A 50 9.42 2.63 5.77
N TRP A 51 8.18 2.21 5.52
CA TRP A 51 7.88 1.30 4.43
C TRP A 51 8.16 1.93 3.06
N LEU A 52 7.77 3.18 2.84
CA LEU A 52 8.05 3.90 1.59
C LEU A 52 9.55 4.01 1.33
N GLU A 53 10.34 4.43 2.33
CA GLU A 53 11.79 4.47 2.24
C GLU A 53 12.41 3.12 1.92
N PHE A 54 11.92 2.06 2.56
CA PHE A 54 12.40 0.70 2.31
C PHE A 54 12.15 0.26 0.87
N ASN A 55 11.00 0.57 0.27
CA ASN A 55 10.76 0.24 -1.15
C ASN A 55 11.59 1.09 -2.09
N CYS A 56 11.75 2.38 -1.81
CA CYS A 56 12.65 3.26 -2.57
C CYS A 56 14.09 2.73 -2.52
N GLN A 57 14.56 2.24 -1.37
CA GLN A 57 15.86 1.60 -1.23
C GLN A 57 15.95 0.33 -2.10
N ARG A 58 14.95 -0.54 -2.06
CA ARG A 58 14.92 -1.75 -2.90
C ARG A 58 14.95 -1.44 -4.39
N ALA A 59 14.29 -0.36 -4.83
CA ALA A 59 14.31 0.10 -6.21
C ALA A 59 15.72 0.59 -6.60
N ARG A 60 16.38 1.36 -5.72
CA ARG A 60 17.78 1.80 -5.89
C ARG A 60 18.75 0.62 -5.97
N GLU A 61 18.60 -0.37 -5.08
CA GLU A 61 19.39 -1.60 -5.11
C GLU A 61 19.20 -2.36 -6.42
N ARG A 62 17.94 -2.48 -6.87
CA ARG A 62 17.63 -3.13 -8.14
C ARG A 62 18.22 -2.38 -9.34
N SER A 63 18.26 -1.05 -9.27
CA SER A 63 18.87 -0.23 -10.31
C SER A 63 20.35 -0.56 -10.47
N ARG A 64 21.09 -0.65 -9.35
CA ARG A 64 22.52 -1.01 -9.33
C ARG A 64 22.77 -2.40 -9.90
N GLN A 65 21.93 -3.37 -9.54
CA GLN A 65 22.06 -4.75 -10.02
C GLN A 65 21.85 -4.88 -11.54
N LEU A 66 20.99 -4.06 -12.13
CA LEU A 66 20.64 -4.13 -13.55
C LEU A 66 21.46 -3.19 -14.43
N GLY A 67 22.16 -2.22 -13.84
CA GLY A 67 22.75 -1.10 -14.59
C GLY A 67 21.69 -0.25 -15.32
N LYS A 68 20.45 -0.23 -14.80
CA LYS A 68 19.30 0.46 -15.41
C LYS A 68 18.51 1.19 -14.32
N HIS A 69 17.90 2.32 -14.65
CA HIS A 69 17.12 3.10 -13.69
C HIS A 69 15.83 2.37 -13.30
N VAL A 70 15.65 2.11 -12.00
CA VAL A 70 14.43 1.56 -11.37
C VAL A 70 14.10 2.43 -10.17
N GLU A 71 13.03 3.20 -10.27
CA GLU A 71 12.66 4.18 -9.24
C GLU A 71 11.29 3.94 -8.59
N THR A 72 10.55 2.98 -9.15
CA THR A 72 9.18 2.66 -8.74
C THR A 72 9.08 1.27 -8.13
N PHE A 73 8.06 1.07 -7.31
CA PHE A 73 7.69 -0.23 -6.75
C PHE A 73 6.27 -0.62 -7.15
N ALA A 74 5.96 -1.90 -7.06
CA ALA A 74 4.63 -2.44 -7.30
C ALA A 74 4.05 -3.00 -5.98
N MET A 75 2.74 -2.84 -5.80
CA MET A 75 2.03 -3.29 -4.61
C MET A 75 0.89 -4.24 -4.99
N ILE A 76 0.67 -5.26 -4.17
CA ILE A 76 -0.53 -6.09 -4.18
C ILE A 76 -1.25 -5.89 -2.86
N HIS A 77 -2.52 -5.48 -2.92
CA HIS A 77 -3.44 -5.47 -1.79
C HIS A 77 -4.42 -6.63 -1.94
N ASP A 78 -4.26 -7.65 -1.09
CA ASP A 78 -5.20 -8.76 -0.98
C ASP A 78 -6.33 -8.42 -0.01
N LEU A 79 -7.53 -8.24 -0.55
CA LEU A 79 -8.73 -7.88 0.22
C LEU A 79 -9.50 -9.10 0.74
N LYS A 80 -8.98 -10.33 0.56
CA LYS A 80 -9.61 -11.54 1.08
C LYS A 80 -9.79 -11.44 2.60
N GLY A 81 -11.04 -11.57 3.05
CA GLY A 81 -11.40 -11.49 4.47
C GLY A 81 -11.70 -10.10 4.99
N MET A 82 -11.70 -9.06 4.13
CA MET A 82 -12.00 -7.69 4.53
C MET A 82 -13.37 -7.59 5.23
N LYS A 83 -13.40 -6.90 6.38
CA LYS A 83 -14.59 -6.74 7.23
C LYS A 83 -15.11 -5.30 7.16
N MET A 84 -16.40 -5.09 7.43
CA MET A 84 -17.00 -3.74 7.40
C MET A 84 -16.34 -2.75 8.36
N LYS A 85 -15.74 -3.23 9.46
CA LYS A 85 -14.98 -2.42 10.42
C LYS A 85 -13.74 -1.76 9.83
N THR A 86 -13.17 -2.29 8.74
CA THR A 86 -12.03 -1.69 8.05
C THR A 86 -12.35 -0.26 7.55
N ARG A 87 -13.63 0.08 7.35
CA ARG A 87 -14.07 1.46 7.05
C ARG A 87 -13.68 2.48 8.12
N LYS A 88 -13.49 2.06 9.37
CA LYS A 88 -13.02 2.95 10.45
C LYS A 88 -11.59 3.46 10.22
N LEU A 89 -10.82 2.78 9.36
CA LEU A 89 -9.45 3.17 9.01
C LEU A 89 -9.38 4.12 7.81
N ILE A 90 -10.51 4.55 7.24
CA ILE A 90 -10.53 5.52 6.15
C ILE A 90 -9.77 6.81 6.48
N PRO A 91 -9.88 7.42 7.69
CA PRO A 91 -9.10 8.61 8.04
C PRO A 91 -7.59 8.36 7.99
N PHE A 92 -7.13 7.23 8.56
CA PHE A 92 -5.73 6.81 8.50
C PHE A 92 -5.27 6.61 7.04
N PHE A 93 -6.07 5.93 6.23
CA PHE A 93 -5.77 5.72 4.81
C PHE A 93 -5.64 7.04 4.04
N LYS A 94 -6.48 8.03 4.32
CA LYS A 94 -6.37 9.37 3.72
C LYS A 94 -5.06 10.06 4.07
N GLN A 95 -4.55 9.88 5.29
CA GLN A 95 -3.24 10.42 5.68
C GLN A 95 -2.08 9.69 5.00
N CYS A 96 -2.18 8.37 4.82
CA CYS A 96 -1.22 7.63 4.00
C CYS A 96 -1.18 8.17 2.57
N LEU A 97 -2.34 8.35 1.94
CA LEU A 97 -2.42 8.93 0.58
C LEU A 97 -1.82 10.33 0.52
N TYR A 98 -2.09 11.17 1.52
CA TYR A 98 -1.47 12.50 1.60
C TYR A 98 0.06 12.41 1.62
N ILE A 99 0.62 11.50 2.42
CA ILE A 99 2.08 11.31 2.46
C ILE A 99 2.61 10.79 1.12
N ASP A 100 1.94 9.78 0.57
CA ASP A 100 2.32 9.15 -0.69
C ASP A 100 2.36 10.17 -1.84
N ASP A 101 1.31 10.98 -1.98
CA ASP A 101 1.16 11.93 -3.08
C ASP A 101 2.08 13.16 -2.92
N ASN A 102 2.31 13.67 -1.70
CA ASN A 102 3.06 14.91 -1.49
C ASN A 102 4.58 14.71 -1.29
N TYR A 103 5.00 13.59 -0.71
CA TYR A 103 6.42 13.36 -0.39
C TYR A 103 7.05 12.20 -1.18
N TYR A 104 6.22 11.32 -1.76
CA TYR A 104 6.67 10.14 -2.52
C TYR A 104 6.02 10.09 -3.91
N ALA A 105 5.87 11.27 -4.52
CA ALA A 105 5.31 11.41 -5.86
C ALA A 105 6.02 10.48 -6.86
N GLU A 106 5.23 9.90 -7.77
CA GLU A 106 5.69 8.98 -8.81
C GLU A 106 6.49 7.75 -8.34
N ARG A 107 6.44 7.37 -7.05
CA ARG A 107 7.10 6.14 -6.55
C ARG A 107 6.28 4.88 -6.75
N LEU A 108 4.95 4.99 -6.68
CA LEU A 108 4.07 3.87 -7.02
C LEU A 108 4.10 3.66 -8.54
N GLY A 109 4.46 2.45 -8.96
CA GLY A 109 4.38 2.03 -10.36
C GLY A 109 3.01 1.42 -10.68
N HIS A 110 2.63 0.39 -9.91
CA HIS A 110 1.34 -0.29 -10.06
C HIS A 110 0.79 -0.71 -8.69
N LEU A 111 -0.52 -0.60 -8.52
CA LEU A 111 -1.25 -1.14 -7.38
C LEU A 111 -2.27 -2.16 -7.86
N PHE A 112 -2.06 -3.42 -7.52
CA PHE A 112 -2.99 -4.50 -7.82
C PHE A 112 -3.90 -4.76 -6.62
N ILE A 113 -5.21 -4.70 -6.83
CA ILE A 113 -6.20 -5.08 -5.82
C ILE A 113 -6.75 -6.46 -6.21
N ILE A 114 -6.55 -7.45 -5.34
CA ILE A 114 -7.01 -8.83 -5.56
C ILE A 114 -8.02 -9.25 -4.50
N ASN A 115 -8.86 -10.23 -4.86
CA ASN A 115 -9.96 -10.72 -4.01
C ASN A 115 -10.88 -9.61 -3.45
N PRO A 116 -11.29 -8.60 -4.24
CA PRO A 116 -12.15 -7.54 -3.73
C PRO A 116 -13.50 -8.12 -3.29
N PRO A 117 -14.02 -7.78 -2.09
CA PRO A 117 -15.35 -8.23 -1.69
C PRO A 117 -16.42 -7.56 -2.56
N LYS A 118 -17.62 -8.14 -2.61
CA LYS A 118 -18.75 -7.60 -3.40
C LYS A 118 -19.08 -6.12 -3.12
N ILE A 119 -18.79 -5.64 -1.91
CA ILE A 119 -19.00 -4.24 -1.50
C ILE A 119 -17.90 -3.28 -1.98
N PHE A 120 -16.80 -3.79 -2.52
CA PHE A 120 -15.65 -2.99 -2.94
C PHE A 120 -15.98 -1.86 -3.91
N PRO A 121 -16.84 -2.03 -4.95
CA PRO A 121 -17.17 -0.93 -5.86
C PRO A 121 -17.76 0.30 -5.14
N ALA A 122 -18.59 0.08 -4.11
CA ALA A 122 -19.13 1.16 -3.29
C ALA A 122 -18.04 1.86 -2.46
N LEU A 123 -17.12 1.09 -1.87
CA LEU A 123 -15.97 1.63 -1.13
C LEU A 123 -15.02 2.41 -2.04
N TRP A 124 -14.73 1.88 -3.24
CA TRP A 124 -13.90 2.55 -4.23
C TRP A 124 -14.52 3.87 -4.68
N ASN A 125 -15.84 3.90 -4.92
CA ASN A 125 -16.54 5.13 -5.25
C ASN A 125 -16.44 6.21 -4.16
N LEU A 126 -16.35 5.82 -2.89
CA LEU A 126 -16.13 6.75 -1.78
C LEU A 126 -14.68 7.29 -1.75
N LEU A 127 -13.70 6.43 -2.04
CA LEU A 127 -12.29 6.76 -1.91
C LEU A 127 -11.67 7.42 -3.16
N LYS A 128 -12.18 7.14 -4.37
CA LYS A 128 -11.61 7.65 -5.63
C LYS A 128 -11.61 9.18 -5.74
N HIS A 129 -12.39 9.90 -4.94
CA HIS A 129 -12.41 11.36 -4.94
C HIS A 129 -11.24 11.97 -4.16
N VAL A 130 -10.62 11.20 -3.26
CA VAL A 130 -9.48 11.64 -2.44
C VAL A 130 -8.13 11.10 -2.91
N ILE A 131 -8.14 10.24 -3.93
CA ILE A 131 -6.92 9.70 -4.55
C ILE A 131 -6.58 10.57 -5.76
N ASP A 132 -5.32 10.99 -5.88
CA ASP A 132 -4.82 11.73 -7.04
C ASP A 132 -5.08 10.99 -8.38
N PRO A 133 -5.41 11.68 -9.48
CA PRO A 133 -5.64 11.06 -10.79
C PRO A 133 -4.52 10.13 -11.28
N VAL A 134 -3.25 10.45 -11.00
CA VAL A 134 -2.10 9.62 -11.39
C VAL A 134 -2.04 8.36 -10.55
N THR A 135 -2.25 8.47 -9.24
CA THR A 135 -2.33 7.28 -8.36
C THR A 135 -3.51 6.39 -8.78
N LYS A 136 -4.66 6.97 -9.16
CA LYS A 136 -5.82 6.21 -9.66
C LYS A 136 -5.55 5.44 -10.94
N SER A 137 -4.82 6.02 -11.90
CA SER A 137 -4.54 5.36 -13.18
C SER A 137 -3.64 4.12 -13.01
N LYS A 138 -2.90 4.04 -11.90
CA LYS A 138 -2.03 2.93 -11.52
C LYS A 138 -2.75 1.80 -10.78
N VAL A 139 -4.02 1.99 -10.40
CA VAL A 139 -4.82 0.99 -9.69
C VAL A 139 -5.46 0.00 -10.66
N ILE A 140 -5.14 -1.27 -10.48
CA ILE A 140 -5.65 -2.37 -11.29
C ILE A 140 -6.43 -3.31 -10.36
N VAL A 141 -7.74 -3.42 -10.58
CA VAL A 141 -8.60 -4.32 -9.83
C VAL A 141 -8.72 -5.64 -10.59
N ILE A 142 -8.25 -6.72 -9.99
CA ILE A 142 -8.34 -8.07 -10.54
C ILE A 142 -9.65 -8.70 -10.04
N LYS A 143 -10.49 -9.11 -10.98
CA LYS A 143 -11.76 -9.79 -10.71
C LYS A 143 -11.58 -11.30 -10.60
#